data_AF-A0A7C9HN15-F1
#
_entry.id   AF-A0A7C9HN15-F1
#
_cell.length_a   1.000
_cell.length_b   1.000
_cell.length_c   1.000
_cell.angle_alpha   90.00
_cell.angle_beta   90.00
_cell.angle_gamma   90.00
#
_symmetry.space_group_name_H-M   'P 1'
#
loop_
_entity.id
_entity.type
_entity.pdbx_description
1 polymer ?
#
loop_
_entity_poly.entity_id
_entity_poly.type
_entity_poly.pdbx_seq_one_letter_code
_entity_poly.pdbx_strand_id
1 'polypeptide(L)'
;MTPSELTAALDHHDALVRQCASGDLPFWDFCAAYDNFYWTYALDGNEADAADRSLFAKFEDRIAPHRTLNETILAYVCSDTNAESGSYGKAGRFGSEEALKRLRETVSQFGAPPR
;
A
#
# COMPACT_ATOMS: atom_id res chain seq x y z
N MET A 1 -14.39 1.91 -13.86
CA MET A 1 -14.55 0.97 -12.72
C MET A 1 -15.91 1.17 -12.05
N THR A 2 -16.54 0.17 -11.44
CA THR A 2 -17.77 0.35 -10.65
C THR A 2 -17.50 0.61 -9.15
N PRO A 3 -18.42 1.26 -8.40
CA PRO A 3 -18.24 1.48 -6.97
C PRO A 3 -18.08 0.18 -6.15
N SER A 4 -18.79 -0.89 -6.51
CA SER A 4 -18.69 -2.19 -5.85
C SER A 4 -17.35 -2.87 -6.12
N GLU A 5 -16.82 -2.78 -7.35
CA GLU A 5 -15.50 -3.29 -7.68
C GLU A 5 -14.41 -2.54 -6.91
N LEU A 6 -14.49 -1.20 -6.85
CA LEU A 6 -13.55 -0.40 -6.06
C LEU A 6 -13.59 -0.77 -4.58
N THR A 7 -14.80 -0.91 -4.02
CA THR A 7 -14.99 -1.28 -2.61
C THR A 7 -14.38 -2.64 -2.31
N ALA A 8 -14.65 -3.65 -3.14
CA ALA A 8 -14.09 -4.98 -2.97
C ALA A 8 -12.57 -4.98 -3.09
N ALA A 9 -12.01 -4.21 -4.03
CA ALA A 9 -10.58 -4.05 -4.17
C ALA A 9 -9.95 -3.39 -2.94
N LEU A 10 -10.52 -2.28 -2.46
CA LEU A 10 -10.05 -1.62 -1.24
C LEU A 10 -10.17 -2.54 -0.01
N ASP A 11 -11.27 -3.27 0.15
CA ASP A 11 -11.47 -4.20 1.27
C ASP A 11 -10.40 -5.30 1.29
N HIS A 12 -10.09 -5.85 0.11
CA HIS A 12 -9.05 -6.85 -0.05
C HIS A 12 -7.67 -6.32 0.34
N HIS A 13 -7.29 -5.15 -0.20
CA HIS A 13 -5.95 -4.59 0.05
C HIS A 13 -5.81 -4.02 1.47
N ASP A 14 -6.87 -3.49 2.07
CA ASP A 14 -6.93 -3.14 3.50
C ASP A 14 -6.68 -4.39 4.37
N ALA A 15 -7.23 -5.55 3.99
CA ALA A 15 -7.00 -6.80 4.70
C ALA A 15 -5.53 -7.25 4.61
N LEU A 16 -4.93 -7.19 3.42
CA LEU A 16 -3.51 -7.52 3.22
C LEU A 16 -2.60 -6.64 4.09
N VAL A 17 -2.84 -5.33 4.10
CA VAL A 17 -2.06 -4.38 4.91
C VAL A 17 -2.16 -4.72 6.40
N ARG A 18 -3.36 -5.01 6.89
CA ARG A 18 -3.59 -5.39 8.31
C ARG A 18 -2.94 -6.71 8.68
N GLN A 19 -3.05 -7.73 7.82
CA GLN A 19 -2.41 -9.03 8.03
C GLN A 19 -0.89 -8.90 8.05
N CYS A 20 -0.32 -8.05 7.18
CA CYS A 20 1.12 -7.79 7.20
C CYS A 20 1.53 -7.08 8.50
N ALA A 21 0.79 -6.05 8.91
CA ALA A 21 1.08 -5.30 10.12
C ALA A 21 0.97 -6.14 11.41
N SER A 22 -0.03 -7.04 11.49
CA SER A 22 -0.19 -7.97 12.61
C SER A 22 0.86 -9.08 12.64
N GLY A 23 1.53 -9.34 11.51
CA GLY A 23 2.48 -10.44 11.35
C GLY A 23 1.86 -11.76 10.89
N ASP A 24 0.57 -11.76 10.55
CA ASP A 24 -0.13 -12.92 9.98
C ASP A 24 0.28 -13.18 8.51
N LEU A 25 0.81 -12.16 7.83
CA LEU A 25 1.34 -12.24 6.47
C LEU A 25 2.80 -11.72 6.45
N PRO A 26 3.79 -12.53 6.03
CA PRO A 26 5.17 -12.05 5.88
C PRO A 26 5.27 -10.89 4.91
N PHE A 27 6.18 -9.94 5.17
CA PHE A 27 6.27 -8.70 4.39
C PHE A 27 6.46 -8.93 2.88
N TRP A 28 7.31 -9.89 2.49
CA TRP A 28 7.54 -10.17 1.07
C TRP A 28 6.35 -10.88 0.41
N ASP A 29 5.61 -11.70 1.15
CA ASP A 29 4.36 -12.31 0.67
C ASP A 29 3.26 -11.24 0.54
N PHE A 30 3.23 -10.28 1.45
CA PHE A 30 2.40 -9.08 1.34
C PHE A 30 2.73 -8.29 0.08
N CYS A 31 4.00 -7.99 -0.19
CA CYS A 31 4.39 -7.27 -1.42
C CYS A 31 3.93 -8.02 -2.68
N ALA A 32 4.04 -9.35 -2.70
CA ALA A 32 3.57 -10.17 -3.82
C ALA A 32 2.04 -10.16 -3.96
N ALA A 33 1.30 -10.21 -2.86
CA ALA A 33 -0.16 -10.20 -2.86
C ALA A 33 -0.77 -8.81 -3.13
N TYR A 34 -0.13 -7.75 -2.61
CA TYR A 34 -0.53 -6.36 -2.79
C TYR A 34 -0.18 -5.85 -4.20
N ASP A 35 0.92 -6.36 -4.77
CA ASP A 35 1.42 -6.05 -6.11
C ASP A 35 1.45 -4.52 -6.36
N ASN A 36 1.01 -4.05 -7.53
CA ASN A 36 1.01 -2.64 -7.90
C ASN A 36 -0.39 -2.03 -7.80
N PHE A 37 -1.25 -2.52 -6.89
CA PHE A 37 -2.67 -2.14 -6.74
C PHE A 37 -2.95 -0.64 -6.98
N TYR A 38 -2.25 0.24 -6.26
CA TYR A 38 -2.46 1.68 -6.33
C TYR A 38 -2.26 2.25 -7.75
N TRP A 39 -1.23 1.75 -8.44
CA TRP A 39 -0.87 2.18 -9.80
C TRP A 39 -1.74 1.49 -10.86
N THR A 40 -1.96 0.17 -10.74
CA THR A 40 -2.77 -0.63 -11.67
C THR A 40 -4.19 -0.11 -11.82
N TYR A 41 -4.76 0.43 -10.75
CA TYR A 41 -6.09 1.03 -10.75
C TYR A 41 -6.10 2.55 -10.97
N ALA A 42 -4.93 3.16 -11.27
CA ALA A 42 -4.75 4.59 -11.47
C ALA A 42 -5.38 5.43 -10.34
N LEU A 43 -5.23 4.97 -9.09
CA LEU A 43 -5.86 5.61 -7.92
C LEU A 43 -5.22 6.97 -7.57
N ASP A 44 -4.07 7.28 -8.19
CA ASP A 44 -3.48 8.61 -8.21
C ASP A 44 -4.29 9.60 -9.07
N GLY A 45 -5.21 9.09 -9.90
CA GLY A 45 -6.04 9.85 -10.80
C GLY A 45 -5.34 10.29 -12.08
N ASN A 46 -4.08 9.91 -12.33
CA ASN A 46 -3.38 10.39 -13.53
C ASN A 46 -3.99 9.83 -14.81
N GLU A 47 -4.29 8.53 -14.82
CA GLU A 47 -4.88 7.84 -15.98
C GLU A 47 -6.41 7.67 -15.91
N ALA A 48 -7.04 8.18 -14.84
CA ALA A 48 -8.48 8.03 -14.62
C ALA A 48 -9.33 8.94 -15.52
N ASP A 49 -10.47 8.47 -16.00
CA ASP A 49 -11.44 9.33 -16.69
C ASP A 49 -12.25 10.20 -15.69
N ALA A 50 -13.18 11.03 -16.19
CA ALA A 50 -13.95 11.92 -15.32
C ALA A 50 -14.90 11.17 -14.35
N ALA A 51 -15.39 10.00 -14.75
CA ALA A 51 -16.27 9.19 -13.93
C ALA A 51 -15.47 8.50 -12.81
N ASP A 52 -14.31 7.93 -13.15
CA ASP A 52 -13.40 7.31 -12.19
C ASP A 52 -12.84 8.35 -11.20
N ARG A 53 -12.45 9.56 -11.65
CA ARG A 53 -12.06 10.65 -10.72
C ARG A 53 -13.17 11.03 -9.75
N SER A 54 -14.40 11.12 -10.23
CA SER A 54 -15.58 11.42 -9.39
C SER A 54 -15.89 10.29 -8.41
N LEU A 55 -15.58 9.05 -8.78
CA LEU A 55 -15.67 7.89 -7.90
C LEU A 55 -14.57 7.94 -6.84
N PHE A 56 -13.31 8.11 -7.23
CA PHE A 56 -12.16 8.16 -6.32
C PHE A 56 -12.30 9.28 -5.28
N ALA A 57 -12.81 10.44 -5.66
CA ALA A 57 -13.09 11.52 -4.72
C ALA A 57 -14.06 11.12 -3.58
N LYS A 58 -14.97 10.16 -3.81
CA LYS A 58 -15.87 9.63 -2.78
C LYS A 58 -15.19 8.61 -1.85
N PHE A 59 -14.07 8.04 -2.29
CA PHE A 59 -13.29 7.02 -1.59
C PHE A 59 -11.92 7.56 -1.14
N GLU A 60 -11.69 8.87 -1.20
CA GLU A 60 -10.37 9.47 -0.93
C GLU A 60 -9.84 9.09 0.46
N ASP A 61 -10.70 9.06 1.48
CA ASP A 61 -10.33 8.64 2.84
C ASP A 61 -9.78 7.20 2.90
N ARG A 62 -10.21 6.34 1.97
CA ARG A 62 -9.71 4.96 1.84
C ARG A 62 -8.51 4.86 0.90
N ILE A 63 -8.42 5.72 -0.12
CA ILE A 63 -7.33 5.70 -1.11
C ILE A 63 -6.06 6.37 -0.55
N ALA A 64 -6.20 7.44 0.24
CA ALA A 64 -5.08 8.21 0.76
C ALA A 64 -4.06 7.37 1.57
N PRO A 65 -4.47 6.43 2.45
CA PRO A 65 -3.52 5.54 3.13
C PRO A 65 -2.72 4.66 2.15
N HIS A 66 -3.34 4.16 1.08
CA HIS A 66 -2.65 3.40 0.03
C HIS A 66 -1.65 4.27 -0.74
N ARG A 67 -1.97 5.54 -0.99
CA ARG A 67 -1.03 6.51 -1.56
C ARG A 67 0.20 6.66 -0.67
N THR A 68 0.00 6.94 0.62
CA THR A 68 1.10 7.06 1.59
C THR A 68 1.95 5.80 1.66
N LEU A 69 1.32 4.62 1.72
CA LEU A 69 2.02 3.34 1.71
C LEU A 69 2.91 3.17 0.46
N ASN A 70 2.39 3.48 -0.72
CA ASN A 70 3.14 3.35 -1.97
C ASN A 70 4.29 4.34 -2.04
N GLU A 71 4.02 5.60 -1.76
CA GLU A 71 4.98 6.69 -1.97
C GLU A 71 6.06 6.75 -0.89
N THR A 72 5.79 6.28 0.33
CA THR A 72 6.72 6.45 1.48
C THR A 72 7.34 5.15 1.96
N ILE A 73 6.70 4.00 1.70
CA ILE A 73 7.20 2.69 2.12
C ILE A 73 7.63 1.89 0.90
N LEU A 74 6.68 1.50 0.04
CA LEU A 74 6.96 0.56 -1.05
C LEU A 74 7.96 1.13 -2.09
N ALA A 75 7.93 2.44 -2.33
CA ALA A 75 8.88 3.11 -3.22
C ALA A 75 10.36 3.03 -2.77
N TYR A 76 10.60 2.80 -1.48
CA TYR A 76 11.95 2.81 -0.88
C TYR A 76 12.41 1.44 -0.39
N VAL A 77 11.55 0.43 -0.44
CA VAL A 77 11.88 -0.95 -0.09
C VAL A 77 12.90 -1.52 -1.07
N CYS A 78 13.94 -2.17 -0.55
CA CYS A 78 14.85 -2.99 -1.31
C CYS A 78 15.04 -4.36 -0.64
N SER A 79 15.70 -5.30 -1.32
CA SER A 79 16.04 -6.59 -0.71
C SER A 79 16.90 -6.41 0.53
N ASP A 80 16.72 -7.30 1.52
CA ASP A 80 17.43 -7.20 2.81
C ASP A 80 18.96 -7.21 2.63
N THR A 81 19.47 -8.05 1.72
CA THR A 81 20.89 -8.07 1.34
C THR A 81 21.39 -6.71 0.81
N ASN A 82 20.57 -6.00 0.04
CA ASN A 82 20.93 -4.68 -0.47
C ASN A 82 20.91 -3.62 0.63
N ALA A 83 19.96 -3.71 1.57
CA ALA A 83 19.88 -2.80 2.72
C ALA A 83 21.12 -2.90 3.61
N GLU A 84 21.62 -4.12 3.85
CA GLU A 84 22.81 -4.39 4.68
C GLU A 84 24.12 -3.93 4.03
N SER A 85 24.19 -3.87 2.70
CA SER A 85 25.41 -3.60 1.94
C SER A 85 25.97 -2.16 2.04
N GLY A 86 25.38 -1.28 2.86
CA GLY A 86 25.89 0.07 3.18
C GLY A 86 25.89 1.10 2.04
N SER A 87 25.90 0.67 0.77
CA SER A 87 25.90 1.54 -0.41
C SER A 87 24.53 2.18 -0.70
N TYR A 88 23.44 1.51 -0.30
CA TYR A 88 22.05 1.95 -0.54
C TYR A 88 21.45 2.84 0.57
N GLY A 89 22.10 2.95 1.73
CA GLY A 89 21.67 3.88 2.79
C GLY A 89 21.66 5.34 2.35
N LYS A 90 22.39 5.70 1.28
CA LYS A 90 22.44 7.07 0.72
C LYS A 90 21.18 7.51 -0.03
N ALA A 91 20.30 6.60 -0.42
CA ALA A 91 19.06 6.91 -1.16
C ALA A 91 17.79 6.80 -0.30
N GLY A 92 17.93 6.65 1.02
CA GLY A 92 16.79 6.46 1.93
C GLY A 92 16.11 5.09 1.81
N ARG A 93 16.74 4.11 1.13
CA ARG A 93 16.21 2.75 0.97
C ARG A 93 16.39 1.92 2.23
N PHE A 94 15.48 0.98 2.46
CA PHE A 94 15.47 0.11 3.62
C PHE A 94 14.94 -1.29 3.31
N GLY A 95 15.30 -2.26 4.15
CA GLY A 95 14.85 -3.64 4.05
C GLY A 95 13.45 -3.87 4.66
N SER A 96 13.03 -5.11 4.65
CA SER A 96 11.70 -5.57 5.10
C SER A 96 11.40 -5.26 6.57
N GLU A 97 12.40 -5.33 7.45
CA GLU A 97 12.20 -5.07 8.89
C GLU A 97 11.76 -3.62 9.16
N GLU A 98 12.48 -2.64 8.60
CA GLU A 98 12.14 -1.23 8.73
C GLU A 98 10.84 -0.89 7.95
N ALA A 99 10.60 -1.55 6.82
CA ALA A 99 9.35 -1.40 6.08
C ALA A 99 8.14 -1.86 6.90
N LEU A 100 8.24 -3.02 7.57
CA LEU A 100 7.21 -3.55 8.44
C LEU A 100 6.99 -2.65 9.67
N LYS A 101 8.05 -2.10 10.25
CA LYS A 101 7.94 -1.13 11.34
C LYS A 101 7.13 0.09 10.91
N ARG A 102 7.46 0.71 9.77
CA ARG A 102 6.71 1.86 9.22
C ARG A 102 5.27 1.51 8.88
N LEU A 103 5.03 0.32 8.33
CA LEU A 103 3.69 -0.16 8.03
C LEU A 103 2.82 -0.24 9.29
N ARG A 104 3.39 -0.73 10.40
CA ARG A 104 2.69 -0.78 11.69
C ARG A 104 2.34 0.59 12.26
N GLU A 105 3.15 1.60 11.97
CA GLU A 105 2.88 2.98 12.39
C GLU A 105 1.73 3.62 11.58
N THR A 106 1.52 3.18 10.33
CA THR A 106 0.49 3.72 9.44
C THR A 106 -0.78 2.86 9.36
N VAL A 107 -0.79 1.63 9.89
CA VAL A 107 -1.93 0.69 9.78
C VAL A 107 -3.23 1.24 10.36
N SER A 108 -3.18 2.15 11.34
CA SER A 108 -4.37 2.78 11.94
C SER A 108 -5.15 3.65 10.96
N GLN A 109 -4.54 4.03 9.83
CA GLN A 109 -5.17 4.78 8.75
C GLN A 109 -6.03 3.87 7.84
N PHE A 110 -5.80 2.56 7.88
CA PHE A 110 -6.59 1.57 7.15
C PHE A 110 -7.79 1.22 8.02
N GLY A 111 -9.00 1.43 7.51
CA GLY A 111 -10.25 1.33 8.27
C GLY A 111 -10.44 -0.03 8.97
N ALA A 112 -11.45 -0.11 9.83
CA ALA A 112 -11.80 -1.37 10.50
C ALA A 112 -12.23 -2.46 9.49
N PRO A 113 -12.13 -3.76 9.81
CA PRO A 113 -12.59 -4.81 8.91
C PRO A 113 -14.08 -4.61 8.60
N PRO A 114 -14.52 -4.80 7.34
CA PRO A 114 -15.96 -4.87 7.08
C PRO A 114 -16.55 -5.98 7.97
N ARG A 115 -17.65 -5.65 8.67
CA ARG A 115 -18.35 -6.56 9.59
C ARG A 115 -19.13 -7.63 8.84
#